data_AF-A0A8B8E0Z5-F1
#
_entry.id   AF-A0A8B8E0Z5-F1
#
_cell.length_a   1.000
_cell.length_b   1.000
_cell.length_c   1.000
_cell.angle_alpha   90.00
_cell.angle_beta   90.00
_cell.angle_gamma   90.00
#
_symmetry.space_group_name_H-M   'P 1'
#
loop_
_entity.id
_entity.type
_entity.pdbx_description
1 polymer ?
#
loop_
_entity_poly.entity_id
_entity_poly.type
_entity_poly.pdbx_seq_one_letter_code
_entity_poly.pdbx_strand_id
1 'polypeptide(L)'
;MFIQNANKNKLLKMEADYGEKYAAQARIGWGMSTGFAWNVAMAHYQGFNSYVDVTYPFTNFGIVTDGRRFQFFANQLNTLELWKNNEANPVHNLCYYTPEMALYEAVEDNKIVNFNRNVIEHFVTFLLCQPEERGYDMKPTIPDNSEDKQKVEEWILPREKIEEVEEEIVYDAS
;
A
#
# COMPACT_ATOMS: atom_id res chain seq x y z
N MET A 1 -2.65 3.47 0.59
CA MET A 1 -2.92 2.07 0.17
C MET A 1 -3.25 2.07 -1.31
N PHE A 2 -2.69 1.15 -2.10
CA PHE A 2 -3.14 0.90 -3.47
C PHE A 2 -3.70 -0.53 -3.61
N ILE A 3 -4.74 -0.71 -4.42
CA ILE A 3 -5.25 -2.03 -4.80
C ILE A 3 -5.29 -2.07 -6.32
N GLN A 4 -4.56 -3.01 -6.91
CA GLN A 4 -4.56 -3.23 -8.34
C GLN A 4 -5.24 -4.55 -8.67
N ASN A 5 -6.33 -4.44 -9.44
CA ASN A 5 -6.93 -5.58 -10.09
C ASN A 5 -6.19 -5.84 -11.40
N ALA A 6 -5.40 -6.90 -11.43
CA ALA A 6 -4.75 -7.38 -12.63
C ALA A 6 -5.80 -8.08 -13.50
N ASN A 7 -5.98 -7.58 -14.73
CA ASN A 7 -6.93 -8.18 -15.67
C ASN A 7 -6.62 -9.67 -15.87
N LYS A 8 -7.52 -10.52 -15.39
CA LYS A 8 -7.41 -11.98 -15.45
C LYS A 8 -7.08 -12.50 -16.84
N ASN A 9 -7.67 -11.94 -17.90
CA ASN A 9 -7.42 -12.38 -19.27
C ASN A 9 -5.98 -12.04 -19.73
N LYS A 10 -5.45 -10.91 -19.28
CA LYS A 10 -4.06 -10.52 -19.58
C LYS A 10 -3.07 -11.40 -18.83
N LEU A 11 -3.37 -11.75 -17.58
CA LEU A 11 -2.55 -12.66 -16.77
C LEU A 11 -2.54 -14.07 -17.36
N LEU A 12 -3.72 -14.63 -17.68
CA LEU A 12 -3.84 -15.96 -18.29
C LEU A 12 -3.10 -16.03 -19.62
N LYS A 13 -3.16 -14.98 -20.44
CA LYS A 13 -2.40 -14.89 -21.68
C LYS A 13 -0.89 -14.89 -21.41
N MET A 14 -0.43 -14.13 -20.43
CA MET A 14 0.99 -14.10 -20.05
C MET A 14 1.49 -15.45 -19.54
N GLU A 15 0.66 -16.17 -18.77
CA GLU A 15 0.97 -17.52 -18.30
C GLU A 15 1.02 -18.52 -19.46
N ALA A 16 0.13 -18.39 -20.45
CA ALA A 16 0.16 -19.22 -21.65
C ALA A 16 1.39 -18.94 -22.54
N ASP A 17 1.74 -17.67 -22.73
CA ASP A 17 2.81 -17.26 -23.65
C ASP A 17 4.22 -17.45 -23.05
N TYR A 18 4.39 -17.20 -21.76
CA TYR A 18 5.70 -17.14 -21.09
C TYR A 18 5.86 -18.14 -19.93
N GLY A 19 4.78 -18.80 -19.50
CA GLY A 19 4.79 -19.71 -18.37
C GLY A 19 4.54 -19.04 -17.02
N GLU A 20 4.12 -19.85 -16.04
CA GLU A 20 3.70 -19.40 -14.70
C GLU A 20 4.79 -18.64 -13.94
N LYS A 21 6.05 -19.10 -14.03
CA LYS A 21 7.19 -18.47 -13.33
C LYS A 21 7.40 -17.02 -13.74
N TYR A 22 7.33 -16.73 -15.04
CA TYR A 22 7.50 -15.37 -15.56
C TYR A 22 6.30 -14.48 -15.22
N ALA A 23 5.09 -15.04 -15.28
CA ALA A 23 3.89 -14.33 -14.85
C ALA A 23 3.95 -13.93 -13.37
N ALA A 24 4.40 -14.83 -12.50
CA ALA A 24 4.60 -14.54 -11.07
C ALA A 24 5.63 -13.41 -10.85
N GLN A 25 6.76 -13.45 -11.54
CA GLN A 25 7.78 -12.39 -11.46
C GLN A 25 7.26 -11.04 -11.96
N ALA A 26 6.45 -11.02 -13.02
CA ALA A 26 5.84 -9.81 -13.53
C ALA A 26 4.83 -9.20 -12.55
N ARG A 27 4.05 -10.02 -11.82
CA ARG A 27 3.16 -9.54 -10.75
C ARG A 27 3.94 -8.85 -9.63
N ILE A 28 5.07 -9.44 -9.22
CA ILE A 28 5.99 -8.81 -8.25
C ILE A 28 6.52 -7.48 -8.80
N GLY A 29 6.96 -7.46 -10.05
CA GLY A 29 7.44 -6.25 -10.73
C GLY A 29 6.39 -5.14 -10.77
N TRP A 30 5.12 -5.46 -11.02
CA TRP A 30 4.02 -4.48 -10.99
C TRP A 30 3.77 -3.91 -9.60
N GLY A 31 3.70 -4.77 -8.58
CA GLY A 31 3.50 -4.33 -7.19
C GLY A 31 4.63 -3.42 -6.72
N MET A 32 5.87 -3.82 -6.98
CA MET A 32 7.07 -3.04 -6.64
C MET A 32 7.12 -1.70 -7.38
N SER A 33 6.89 -1.70 -8.71
CA SER A 33 6.98 -0.47 -9.51
C SER A 33 5.89 0.54 -9.15
N THR A 34 4.67 0.04 -8.91
CA THR A 34 3.53 0.88 -8.48
C THR A 34 3.79 1.48 -7.11
N GLY A 35 4.21 0.67 -6.14
CA GLY A 35 4.52 1.13 -4.79
C GLY A 35 5.66 2.15 -4.79
N PHE A 36 6.72 1.90 -5.56
CA PHE A 36 7.81 2.86 -5.74
C PHE A 36 7.30 4.18 -6.34
N ALA A 37 6.58 4.13 -7.46
CA ALA A 37 6.05 5.33 -8.12
C ALA A 37 5.14 6.16 -7.21
N TRP A 38 4.32 5.50 -6.38
CA TRP A 38 3.48 6.19 -5.41
C TRP A 38 4.29 6.95 -4.35
N ASN A 39 5.29 6.30 -3.74
CA ASN A 39 6.14 6.96 -2.75
C ASN A 39 6.92 8.12 -3.36
N VAL A 40 7.44 7.97 -4.58
CA VAL A 40 8.14 9.03 -5.30
C VAL A 40 7.23 10.22 -5.53
N ALA A 41 5.99 10.00 -5.99
CA ALA A 41 5.02 11.06 -6.17
C ALA A 41 4.73 11.80 -4.85
N MET A 42 4.52 11.06 -3.75
CA MET A 42 4.32 11.65 -2.42
C MET A 42 5.53 12.46 -1.94
N ALA A 43 6.75 11.97 -2.18
CA ALA A 43 7.96 12.68 -1.84
C ALA A 43 8.12 13.98 -2.67
N HIS A 44 7.80 13.94 -3.96
CA HIS A 44 7.79 15.12 -4.83
C HIS A 44 6.76 16.17 -4.39
N TYR A 45 5.59 15.76 -3.92
CA TYR A 45 4.61 16.70 -3.34
C TYR A 45 5.15 17.44 -2.12
N GLN A 46 6.09 16.84 -1.38
CA GLN A 46 6.78 17.48 -0.26
C GLN A 46 8.07 18.20 -0.69
N GLY A 47 8.33 18.37 -1.99
CA GLY A 47 9.50 19.09 -2.50
C GLY A 47 10.80 18.29 -2.59
N PHE A 48 10.81 17.02 -2.16
CA PHE A 48 11.97 16.14 -2.35
C PHE A 48 12.15 15.78 -3.83
N ASN A 49 13.37 15.54 -4.27
CA ASN A 49 13.69 15.15 -5.64
C ASN A 49 15.06 14.45 -5.73
N SER A 50 15.54 14.13 -6.93
CA SER A 50 16.83 13.45 -7.12
C SER A 50 18.06 14.24 -6.65
N TYR A 51 17.93 15.55 -6.44
CA TYR A 51 18.98 16.41 -5.89
C TYR A 51 18.77 16.72 -4.40
N VAL A 52 17.51 16.71 -3.94
CA VAL A 52 17.13 16.94 -2.54
C VAL A 52 16.52 15.64 -2.01
N ASP A 53 17.37 14.79 -1.46
CA ASP A 53 16.96 13.46 -1.00
C ASP A 53 16.01 13.53 0.20
N VAL A 54 15.27 12.45 0.43
CA VAL A 54 14.31 12.33 1.53
C VAL A 54 15.03 12.35 2.89
N THR A 55 14.49 13.12 3.83
CA THR A 55 15.01 13.17 5.21
C THR A 55 14.36 12.14 6.13
N TYR A 56 13.26 11.53 5.67
CA TYR A 56 12.51 10.49 6.37
C TYR A 56 11.92 9.50 5.36
N PRO A 57 11.69 8.25 5.76
CA PRO A 57 11.18 7.25 4.84
C PRO A 57 9.71 7.49 4.48
N PHE A 58 9.37 7.30 3.22
CA PHE A 58 7.98 7.21 2.77
C PHE A 58 7.57 5.75 2.66
N THR A 59 6.52 5.36 3.36
CA THR A 59 6.00 4.00 3.31
C THR A 59 4.65 3.95 2.63
N ASN A 60 4.42 2.88 1.88
CA ASN A 60 3.08 2.51 1.47
C ASN A 60 2.93 0.99 1.48
N PHE A 61 1.68 0.59 1.44
CA PHE A 61 1.30 -0.80 1.28
C PHE A 61 0.29 -0.91 0.15
N GLY A 62 0.29 -2.07 -0.50
CA GLY A 62 -0.64 -2.33 -1.58
C GLY A 62 -0.85 -3.81 -1.87
N ILE A 63 -1.88 -4.04 -2.67
CA ILE A 63 -2.42 -5.37 -2.93
C ILE A 63 -2.56 -5.54 -4.43
N VAL A 64 -2.00 -6.62 -4.96
CA VAL A 64 -2.20 -7.05 -6.34
C VAL A 64 -3.08 -8.29 -6.32
N THR A 65 -4.18 -8.27 -7.08
CA THR A 65 -5.15 -9.37 -7.12
C THR A 65 -5.77 -9.52 -8.49
N ASP A 66 -6.20 -10.74 -8.83
CA ASP A 66 -7.08 -11.04 -9.98
C ASP A 66 -8.53 -11.30 -9.56
N GLY A 67 -8.86 -11.03 -8.28
CA GLY A 67 -10.15 -11.32 -7.64
C GLY A 67 -10.20 -12.67 -6.92
N ARG A 68 -9.26 -13.59 -7.18
CA ARG A 68 -9.17 -14.89 -6.50
C ARG A 68 -7.87 -15.06 -5.73
N ARG A 69 -6.76 -14.70 -6.34
CA ARG A 69 -5.41 -14.73 -5.77
C ARG A 69 -5.00 -13.33 -5.35
N PHE A 70 -4.29 -13.25 -4.24
CA PHE A 70 -3.90 -12.01 -3.58
C PHE A 70 -2.41 -12.06 -3.26
N GLN A 71 -1.75 -10.93 -3.50
CA GLN A 71 -0.36 -10.70 -3.13
C GLN A 71 -0.25 -9.34 -2.45
N PHE A 72 0.38 -9.33 -1.27
CA PHE A 72 0.51 -8.15 -0.43
C PHE A 72 1.92 -7.59 -0.53
N PHE A 73 2.03 -6.26 -0.56
CA PHE A 73 3.28 -5.51 -0.70
C PHE A 73 3.38 -4.44 0.38
N ALA A 74 4.58 -4.26 0.92
CA ALA A 74 4.95 -3.13 1.78
C ALA A 74 6.25 -2.50 1.23
N ASN A 75 6.14 -1.25 0.77
CA ASN A 75 7.22 -0.51 0.13
C ASN A 75 7.70 0.62 1.04
N GLN A 76 9.01 0.81 1.11
CA GLN A 76 9.64 1.89 1.84
C GLN A 76 10.67 2.58 0.94
N LEU A 77 10.44 3.86 0.67
CA LEU A 77 11.35 4.75 -0.04
C LEU A 77 12.27 5.42 0.98
N ASN A 78 13.56 5.10 0.89
CA ASN A 78 14.62 5.64 1.74
C ASN A 78 15.54 6.60 0.98
N THR A 79 15.58 6.53 -0.35
CA THR A 79 16.38 7.44 -1.17
C THR A 79 15.79 7.63 -2.58
N LEU A 80 15.93 8.85 -3.09
CA LEU A 80 15.66 9.29 -4.46
C LEU A 80 16.95 9.50 -5.27
N GLU A 81 18.13 9.36 -4.65
CA GLU A 81 19.43 9.55 -5.29
C GLU A 81 19.83 8.32 -6.13
N LEU A 82 19.04 8.01 -7.16
CA LEU A 82 19.24 6.83 -8.02
C LEU A 82 20.20 7.08 -9.20
N TRP A 83 20.64 8.31 -9.41
CA TRP A 83 21.39 8.72 -10.60
C TRP A 83 22.91 8.57 -10.45
N LYS A 84 23.43 8.55 -9.22
CA LYS A 84 24.86 8.33 -8.97
C LYS A 84 25.12 6.84 -8.80
N ASN A 85 26.03 6.30 -9.58
CA ASN A 85 26.61 4.98 -9.35
C ASN A 85 27.75 5.07 -8.30
N ASN A 86 27.50 5.75 -7.19
CA ASN A 86 28.54 6.02 -6.19
C ASN A 86 28.29 5.15 -4.95
N GLU A 87 29.30 4.36 -4.57
CA GLU A 87 29.39 3.64 -3.29
C GLU A 87 29.14 4.54 -2.05
N ALA A 88 29.16 5.87 -2.21
CA ALA A 88 28.94 6.83 -1.13
C ALA A 88 27.51 6.91 -0.60
N ASN A 89 26.48 6.46 -1.34
CA ASN A 89 25.13 6.36 -0.79
C ASN A 89 24.80 4.89 -0.48
N PRO A 90 24.99 4.43 0.77
CA PRO A 90 24.71 3.04 1.16
C PRO A 90 23.21 2.77 1.35
N VAL A 91 22.34 3.76 1.15
CA VAL A 91 20.92 3.66 1.43
C VAL A 91 20.19 3.00 0.27
N HIS A 92 19.30 2.06 0.59
CA HIS A 92 18.49 1.33 -0.39
C HIS A 92 17.01 1.41 -0.06
N ASN A 93 16.19 1.42 -1.11
CA ASN A 93 14.75 1.28 -0.99
C ASN A 93 14.40 -0.18 -0.68
N LEU A 94 13.35 -0.39 0.13
CA LEU A 94 12.91 -1.71 0.55
C LEU A 94 11.53 -2.02 -0.04
N CYS A 95 11.34 -3.26 -0.48
CA CYS A 95 10.05 -3.78 -0.90
C CYS A 95 9.90 -5.20 -0.33
N TYR A 96 8.96 -5.34 0.60
CA TYR A 96 8.53 -6.62 1.14
C TYR A 96 7.29 -7.08 0.39
N TYR A 97 7.21 -8.37 0.09
CA TYR A 97 6.05 -8.96 -0.53
C TYR A 97 5.79 -10.37 0.01
N THR A 98 4.52 -10.78 0.00
CA THR A 98 4.14 -12.15 0.33
C THR A 98 4.19 -13.04 -0.91
N PRO A 99 4.31 -14.37 -0.74
CA PRO A 99 3.88 -15.29 -1.79
C PRO A 99 2.42 -15.03 -2.18
N GLU A 100 2.06 -15.45 -3.39
CA GLU A 100 0.68 -15.35 -3.89
C GLU A 100 -0.21 -16.36 -3.15
N MET A 101 -1.34 -15.89 -2.63
CA MET A 101 -2.27 -16.70 -1.84
C MET A 101 -3.64 -16.71 -2.51
N ALA A 102 -4.23 -17.89 -2.71
CA ALA A 102 -5.62 -17.99 -3.13
C ALA A 102 -6.54 -17.71 -1.93
N LEU A 103 -7.54 -16.85 -2.11
CA LEU A 103 -8.61 -16.61 -1.14
C LEU A 103 -9.56 -17.81 -1.08
N TYR A 104 -9.82 -18.44 -2.23
CA TYR A 104 -10.62 -19.65 -2.36
C TYR A 104 -10.16 -20.47 -3.58
N GLU A 105 -10.50 -21.76 -3.58
CA GLU A 105 -10.13 -22.67 -4.67
C GLU A 105 -11.19 -22.72 -5.77
N ALA A 106 -12.45 -22.92 -5.41
CA ALA A 106 -13.56 -22.98 -6.35
C ALA A 106 -14.85 -22.47 -5.71
N VAL A 107 -15.84 -22.21 -6.55
CA VAL A 107 -17.22 -21.96 -6.12
C VAL A 107 -18.07 -23.05 -6.78
N GLU A 108 -18.56 -23.98 -5.98
CA GLU A 108 -19.35 -25.14 -6.41
C GLU A 108 -20.68 -25.11 -5.67
N ASP A 109 -21.81 -25.24 -6.38
CA ASP A 109 -23.15 -25.24 -5.79
C ASP A 109 -23.42 -24.08 -4.82
N ASN A 110 -22.99 -22.87 -5.17
CA ASN A 110 -23.05 -21.65 -4.33
C ASN A 110 -22.29 -21.75 -2.98
N LYS A 111 -21.34 -22.68 -2.86
CA LYS A 111 -20.45 -22.81 -1.71
C LYS A 111 -19.00 -22.54 -2.11
N ILE A 112 -18.28 -21.86 -1.24
CA ILE A 112 -16.86 -21.56 -1.41
C ILE A 112 -16.06 -22.77 -0.94
N VAL A 113 -15.24 -23.32 -1.81
CA VAL A 113 -14.34 -24.45 -1.50
C VAL A 113 -12.99 -23.91 -1.05
N ASN A 114 -12.48 -24.45 0.07
CA ASN A 114 -11.17 -24.14 0.64
C ASN A 114 -10.90 -22.64 0.82
N PHE A 115 -11.75 -21.99 1.63
CA PHE A 115 -11.60 -20.57 1.97
C PHE A 115 -10.38 -20.33 2.88
N ASN A 116 -9.50 -19.43 2.46
CA ASN A 116 -8.28 -19.10 3.18
C ASN A 116 -8.46 -17.82 4.00
N ARG A 117 -8.68 -17.98 5.31
CA ARG A 117 -8.88 -16.87 6.24
C ARG A 117 -7.67 -15.94 6.35
N ASN A 118 -6.45 -16.46 6.17
CA ASN A 118 -5.22 -15.68 6.31
C ASN A 118 -5.19 -14.49 5.33
N VAL A 119 -5.77 -14.63 4.14
CA VAL A 119 -5.83 -13.55 3.15
C VAL A 119 -6.66 -12.37 3.69
N ILE A 120 -7.78 -12.65 4.36
CA ILE A 120 -8.62 -11.62 4.97
C ILE A 120 -7.91 -10.98 6.17
N GLU A 121 -7.21 -11.76 6.99
CA GLU A 121 -6.44 -11.23 8.12
C GLU A 121 -5.36 -10.24 7.67
N HIS A 122 -4.62 -10.55 6.60
CA HIS A 122 -3.66 -9.62 6.00
C HIS A 122 -4.36 -8.37 5.46
N PHE A 123 -5.50 -8.53 4.79
CA PHE A 123 -6.28 -7.43 4.25
C PHE A 123 -6.74 -6.46 5.36
N VAL A 124 -7.31 -7.00 6.44
CA VAL A 124 -7.76 -6.22 7.60
C VAL A 124 -6.58 -5.55 8.29
N THR A 125 -5.46 -6.24 8.45
CA THR A 125 -4.23 -5.65 9.03
C THR A 125 -3.76 -4.42 8.25
N PHE A 126 -3.80 -4.49 6.93
CA PHE A 126 -3.39 -3.37 6.07
C PHE A 126 -4.38 -2.20 6.17
N LEU A 127 -5.68 -2.48 6.27
CA LEU A 127 -6.70 -1.44 6.45
C LEU A 127 -6.65 -0.77 7.82
N LEU A 128 -6.33 -1.51 8.87
CA LEU A 128 -6.27 -1.00 10.23
C LEU A 128 -4.96 -0.27 10.55
N CYS A 129 -4.00 -0.27 9.63
CA CYS A 129 -2.72 0.42 9.81
C CYS A 129 -2.95 1.94 9.95
N GLN A 130 -2.75 2.47 11.16
CA GLN A 130 -2.90 3.89 11.47
C GLN A 130 -1.57 4.63 11.34
N PRO A 131 -1.58 5.91 10.94
CA PRO A 131 -0.40 6.74 11.02
C PRO A 131 0.00 6.95 12.49
N GLU A 132 1.30 6.90 12.75
CA GLU A 132 1.86 7.20 14.07
C GLU A 132 2.50 8.59 14.05
N GLU A 133 2.52 9.24 15.21
CA GLU A 133 3.25 10.48 15.39
C GLU A 133 4.76 10.23 15.26
N ARG A 134 5.44 11.11 14.54
CA ARG A 134 6.85 10.96 14.17
C ARG A 134 7.66 12.07 14.82
N GLY A 135 8.82 11.72 15.37
CA GLY A 135 9.75 12.68 16.00
C GLY A 135 10.61 13.49 15.03
N TYR A 136 10.21 13.58 13.76
CA TYR A 136 10.95 14.29 12.71
C TYR A 136 10.05 15.28 11.98
N ASP A 137 10.64 16.32 11.40
CA ASP A 137 9.91 17.32 10.63
C ASP A 137 9.37 16.72 9.33
N MET A 138 8.05 16.69 9.21
CA MET A 138 7.33 16.18 8.05
C MET A 138 7.31 17.17 6.87
N LYS A 139 7.63 18.45 7.10
CA LYS A 139 7.58 19.52 6.10
C LYS A 139 8.90 20.33 6.02
N PRO A 140 10.06 19.66 5.88
CA PRO A 140 11.37 20.32 5.96
C PRO A 140 11.66 21.27 4.79
N THR A 141 10.91 21.17 3.70
CA THR A 141 11.03 22.02 2.51
C THR A 141 10.22 23.30 2.60
N ILE A 142 9.36 23.43 3.62
CA ILE A 142 8.45 24.58 3.80
C ILE A 142 9.02 25.50 4.88
N PRO A 143 9.37 26.76 4.55
CA PRO A 143 9.88 27.73 5.53
C PRO A 143 8.92 27.96 6.71
N ASP A 144 9.45 28.20 7.90
CA ASP A 144 8.65 28.44 9.11
C ASP A 144 7.72 29.65 9.04
N ASN A 145 8.06 30.62 8.20
CA ASN A 145 7.29 31.85 7.99
C ASN A 145 6.32 31.77 6.80
N SER A 146 6.07 30.59 6.22
CA SER A 146 5.14 30.50 5.10
C SER A 146 3.68 30.63 5.57
N GLU A 147 2.92 31.46 4.86
CA GLU A 147 1.46 31.58 5.06
C GLU A 147 0.74 30.25 4.72
N ASP A 148 1.39 29.36 3.98
CA ASP A 148 0.90 28.01 3.64
C ASP A 148 0.86 27.04 4.82
N LYS A 149 1.43 27.40 6.00
CA LYS A 149 1.29 26.62 7.24
C LYS A 149 -0.09 26.79 7.91
N GLN A 150 -1.12 27.26 7.19
CA GLN A 150 -2.48 27.28 7.71
C GLN A 150 -2.91 25.88 8.18
N LYS A 151 -3.43 25.82 9.42
CA LYS A 151 -3.87 24.56 10.01
C LYS A 151 -5.18 24.14 9.37
N VAL A 152 -5.28 22.86 9.03
CA VAL A 152 -6.47 22.23 8.44
C VAL A 152 -7.74 22.46 9.31
N GLU A 153 -7.53 22.66 10.62
CA GLU A 153 -8.56 23.04 11.61
C GLU A 153 -9.33 24.33 11.27
N GLU A 154 -8.73 25.25 10.52
CA GLU A 154 -9.38 26.51 10.12
C GLU A 154 -10.44 26.32 9.02
N TRP A 155 -10.36 25.21 8.28
CA TRP A 155 -11.20 24.93 7.11
C TRP A 155 -12.19 23.78 7.31
N ILE A 156 -11.92 22.88 8.25
CA ILE A 156 -12.82 21.77 8.58
C ILE A 156 -13.71 22.18 9.75
N LEU A 157 -14.99 22.44 9.47
CA LEU A 157 -15.98 22.58 10.54
C LEU A 157 -16.02 21.28 11.36
N PRO A 158 -15.94 21.35 12.70
CA PRO A 158 -16.05 20.16 13.54
C PRO A 158 -17.38 19.47 13.24
N ARG A 159 -17.32 18.22 12.78
CA ARG A 159 -18.53 17.39 12.70
C ARG A 159 -18.89 16.99 14.12
N GLU A 160 -20.10 17.32 14.55
CA GLU A 160 -20.66 16.75 15.77
C GLU A 160 -20.66 15.22 15.62
N LYS A 161 -20.03 14.52 16.57
CA LYS A 161 -20.16 13.07 16.66
C LYS A 161 -21.59 12.78 17.11
N ILE A 162 -22.41 12.27 16.20
CA ILE A 162 -23.70 11.70 16.54
C ILE A 162 -23.41 10.27 17.00
N GLU A 163 -23.43 10.05 18.32
CA GLU A 163 -23.41 8.71 18.91
C GLU A 163 -24.82 8.13 18.83
N GLU A 164 -25.20 7.60 17.67
CA GLU A 164 -26.34 6.68 17.59
C GLU A 164 -25.87 5.31 18.10
N VAL A 165 -26.22 5.01 19.35
CA VAL A 165 -26.11 3.66 19.89
C VAL A 165 -27.20 2.82 19.23
N GLU A 166 -26.85 2.10 18.16
CA GLU A 166 -27.70 1.01 17.67
C GLU A 166 -27.71 -0.09 18.75
N GLU A 167 -28.91 -0.47 19.18
CA GLU A 167 -29.13 -1.39 20.31
C GLU A 167 -28.22 -2.63 20.23
N GLU A 168 -27.61 -2.96 21.36
CA GLU A 168 -26.77 -4.14 21.54
C GLU A 168 -27.59 -5.40 21.17
N ILE A 169 -27.21 -6.05 20.07
CA ILE A 169 -27.82 -7.33 19.66
C ILE A 169 -27.33 -8.39 20.64
N VAL A 170 -28.14 -8.68 21.65
CA VAL A 170 -27.93 -9.79 22.57
C VAL A 170 -28.10 -11.10 21.79
N TYR A 171 -27.01 -11.81 21.57
CA TYR A 171 -27.08 -13.18 21.07
C TYR A 171 -27.52 -14.11 22.22
N ASP A 172 -28.77 -14.56 22.19
CA ASP A 172 -29.23 -15.63 23.06
C ASP A 172 -28.42 -16.90 22.78
N ALA A 173 -27.79 -17.44 23.83
CA ALA A 173 -27.09 -18.72 23.78
C ALA A 173 -28.13 -19.85 23.80
N SER A 174 -28.37 -20.47 22.64
CA SER A 174 -29.12 -21.73 22.49
C SER A 174 -28.32 -22.75 21.70
#